data_AF-A0A6M4B143-F1
#
_entry.id   AF-A0A6M4B143-F1
#
_cell.length_a   1.000
_cell.length_b   1.000
_cell.length_c   1.000
_cell.angle_alpha   90.00
_cell.angle_beta   90.00
_cell.angle_gamma   90.00
#
_symmetry.space_group_name_H-M   'P 1'
#
loop_
_entity.id
_entity.type
_entity.pdbx_description
1 polymer ?
#
loop_
_entity_poly.entity_id
_entity_poly.type
_entity_poly.pdbx_seq_one_letter_code
_entity_poly.pdbx_strand_id
1 'polypeptide(L)'
;MNANKAPYKNPFLYKTPIITYSDVVSCKPAIYSMNRGKSGVYCWRNKISNKAYVGSGLDLTRRLNDYLKPRYLKKELLSKNSKIYGSLLKYGYSNFSLDILEYCEQPDLLIEREQYYIDLLNPEYNICKVAGSRSGCKHSPETLLKLKNRKLSPQALINLKLAKTGKAPTSPLRVINHLLATGHKTILINKKDNSIKQYPSIRSAAKDINATHGSLIYCMENNLLFKNTYLIIKLIKIKY
;
A
#
# COMPACT_ATOMS: atom_id res chain seq x y z
N MET A 1 -38.59 -29.77 21.43
CA MET A 1 -38.30 -29.74 19.98
C MET A 1 -37.01 -28.94 19.78
N ASN A 2 -35.87 -29.64 19.81
CA ASN A 2 -34.55 -29.03 19.62
C ASN A 2 -34.30 -28.84 18.12
N ALA A 3 -34.27 -27.59 17.68
CA ALA A 3 -33.78 -27.25 16.36
C ALA A 3 -32.24 -27.32 16.37
N ASN A 4 -31.70 -28.43 15.86
CA ASN A 4 -30.32 -28.56 15.43
C ASN A 4 -30.01 -27.49 14.37
N LYS A 5 -29.50 -26.33 14.79
CA LYS A 5 -28.76 -25.45 13.89
C LYS A 5 -27.32 -25.97 13.85
N ALA A 6 -26.95 -26.50 12.70
CA ALA A 6 -25.58 -26.86 12.38
C ALA A 6 -24.62 -25.69 12.73
N PRO A 7 -23.40 -25.96 13.20
CA PRO A 7 -22.46 -24.90 13.52
C PRO A 7 -22.15 -24.10 12.26
N TYR A 8 -22.39 -22.79 12.30
CA TYR A 8 -21.92 -21.85 11.29
C TYR A 8 -20.40 -22.03 11.14
N LYS A 9 -19.95 -22.63 10.04
CA LYS A 9 -18.54 -22.67 9.67
C LYS A 9 -18.11 -21.25 9.30
N ASN A 10 -17.40 -20.59 10.20
CA ASN A 10 -16.68 -19.35 9.95
C ASN A 10 -15.57 -19.61 8.91
N PRO A 11 -15.56 -18.97 7.73
CA PRO A 11 -14.58 -19.25 6.66
C PRO A 11 -13.18 -18.70 6.94
N PHE A 12 -12.94 -18.01 8.06
CA PHE A 12 -11.63 -17.49 8.43
C PHE A 12 -10.97 -18.43 9.45
N LEU A 13 -10.28 -19.44 8.94
CA LEU A 13 -9.34 -20.25 9.72
C LEU A 13 -8.30 -19.29 10.32
N TYR A 14 -8.39 -19.00 11.63
CA TYR A 14 -7.38 -18.22 12.34
C TYR A 14 -6.03 -18.92 12.16
N LYS A 15 -5.16 -18.39 11.29
CA LYS A 15 -3.83 -18.95 11.13
C LYS A 15 -3.06 -18.65 12.41
N THR A 16 -2.99 -19.65 13.28
CA THR A 16 -2.16 -19.59 14.48
C THR A 16 -0.71 -19.36 14.04
N PRO A 17 0.03 -18.51 14.76
CA PRO A 17 1.45 -18.33 14.48
C PRO A 17 2.17 -19.67 14.56
N ILE A 18 3.17 -19.86 13.70
CA ILE A 18 4.02 -21.07 13.69
C ILE A 18 4.78 -21.16 15.02
N ILE A 19 5.25 -20.01 15.51
CA ILE A 19 5.95 -19.89 16.78
C ILE A 19 5.50 -18.60 17.46
N THR A 20 5.24 -18.66 18.77
CA THR A 20 5.04 -17.49 19.61
C THR A 20 6.10 -17.44 20.70
N TYR A 21 6.83 -16.34 20.75
CA TYR A 21 7.72 -15.97 21.84
C TYR A 21 6.99 -14.99 22.74
N SER A 22 6.39 -15.49 23.83
CA SER A 22 5.51 -14.73 24.73
C SER A 22 6.24 -13.64 25.53
N ASP A 23 7.52 -13.86 25.82
CA ASP A 23 8.43 -12.88 26.39
C ASP A 23 9.71 -12.81 25.57
N VAL A 24 9.94 -11.66 24.94
CA VAL A 24 11.07 -11.46 24.02
C VAL A 24 12.42 -11.50 24.73
N VAL A 25 12.48 -11.13 26.00
CA VAL A 25 13.73 -11.08 26.76
C VAL A 25 14.20 -12.49 27.08
N SER A 26 13.31 -13.31 27.65
CA SER A 26 13.65 -14.70 28.01
C SER A 26 13.82 -15.58 26.78
N CYS A 27 13.02 -15.36 25.73
CA CYS A 27 13.11 -16.15 24.50
C CYS A 27 14.23 -15.73 23.55
N LYS A 28 15.05 -14.72 23.87
CA LYS A 28 16.10 -14.19 22.97
C LYS A 28 17.01 -15.27 22.37
N PRO A 29 17.54 -16.25 23.13
CA PRO A 29 18.34 -17.33 22.55
C PRO A 29 17.56 -18.18 21.53
N ALA A 30 16.31 -18.51 21.84
CA ALA A 30 15.43 -19.29 20.95
C ALA A 30 15.06 -18.51 19.69
N ILE A 31 14.77 -17.20 19.81
CA ILE A 31 14.51 -16.31 18.66
C ILE A 31 15.69 -16.35 17.69
N TYR A 32 16.93 -16.38 18.20
CA TYR A 32 18.11 -16.48 17.35
C TYR A 32 18.29 -17.87 16.73
N SER A 33 18.27 -18.93 17.55
CA SER A 33 18.59 -20.28 17.08
C SER A 33 17.52 -20.84 16.14
N MET A 34 16.23 -20.64 16.45
CA MET A 34 15.12 -21.23 15.70
C MET A 34 14.85 -20.55 14.35
N ASN A 35 15.31 -19.30 14.17
CA ASN A 35 15.12 -18.53 12.95
C ASN A 35 16.39 -18.41 12.10
N ARG A 36 17.45 -19.17 12.42
CA ARG A 36 18.71 -19.18 11.68
C ARG A 36 18.53 -19.66 10.25
N GLY A 37 18.96 -18.83 9.29
CA GLY A 37 18.87 -19.14 7.87
C GLY A 37 17.45 -19.15 7.30
N LYS A 38 16.45 -18.68 8.06
CA LYS A 38 15.04 -18.67 7.63
C LYS A 38 14.61 -17.30 7.16
N SER A 39 13.74 -17.29 6.16
CA SER A 39 13.01 -16.11 5.72
C SER A 39 11.55 -16.22 6.15
N GLY A 40 10.85 -15.09 6.30
CA GLY A 40 9.44 -15.14 6.68
C GLY A 40 8.82 -13.83 7.16
N VAL A 41 7.56 -13.94 7.60
CA VAL A 41 6.74 -12.86 8.13
C VAL A 41 6.56 -13.04 9.64
N TYR A 42 6.72 -11.96 10.38
CA TYR A 42 6.60 -11.93 11.83
C TYR A 42 5.67 -10.80 12.29
N CYS A 43 5.18 -10.92 13.51
CA CYS A 43 4.36 -9.91 14.17
C CYS A 43 4.87 -9.61 15.57
N TRP A 44 5.12 -8.33 15.85
CA TRP A 44 5.35 -7.83 17.20
C TRP A 44 4.02 -7.38 17.80
N ARG A 45 3.72 -7.80 19.03
CA ARG A 45 2.53 -7.35 19.77
C ARG A 45 2.93 -6.73 21.10
N ASN A 46 2.40 -5.55 21.36
CA ASN A 46 2.58 -4.89 22.66
C ASN A 46 1.51 -5.40 23.63
N LYS A 47 1.92 -6.05 24.72
CA LYS A 47 1.03 -6.66 25.72
C LYS A 47 0.26 -5.63 26.56
N ILE A 48 0.73 -4.39 26.62
CA ILE A 48 0.07 -3.30 27.36
C ILE A 48 -1.02 -2.65 26.50
N SER A 49 -0.68 -2.29 25.26
CA SER A 49 -1.58 -1.53 24.39
C SER A 49 -2.37 -2.38 23.39
N ASN A 50 -2.09 -3.68 23.31
CA ASN A 50 -2.61 -4.64 22.32
C ASN A 50 -2.35 -4.28 20.85
N LYS A 51 -1.51 -3.27 20.60
CA LYS A 51 -1.15 -2.84 19.25
C LYS A 51 -0.12 -3.77 18.62
N ALA A 52 -0.19 -3.91 17.30
CA ALA A 52 0.66 -4.82 16.55
C ALA A 52 1.50 -4.12 15.47
N TYR A 53 2.59 -4.78 15.09
CA TYR A 53 3.40 -4.49 13.90
C TYR A 53 3.63 -5.78 13.12
N VAL A 54 3.42 -5.77 11.82
CA VAL A 54 3.77 -6.87 10.91
C VAL A 54 4.96 -6.44 10.05
N GLY A 55 5.91 -7.34 9.85
CA GLY A 55 7.00 -7.13 8.92
C GLY A 55 7.54 -8.45 8.41
N SER A 56 8.37 -8.37 7.37
CA SER A 56 9.04 -9.53 6.81
C SER A 56 10.57 -9.39 6.84
N GLY A 57 11.27 -10.49 6.57
CA GLY A 57 12.72 -10.49 6.37
C GLY A 57 13.20 -11.71 5.58
N LEU A 58 14.10 -11.47 4.61
CA LEU A 58 14.83 -12.53 3.90
C LEU A 58 15.72 -13.34 4.84
N ASP A 59 16.29 -12.66 5.84
CA ASP A 59 17.04 -13.26 6.93
C ASP A 59 16.38 -12.80 8.24
N LEU A 60 15.56 -13.68 8.81
CA LEU A 60 14.85 -13.43 10.06
C LEU A 60 15.82 -13.30 11.24
N THR A 61 16.95 -14.01 11.22
CA THR A 61 17.93 -13.90 12.31
C THR A 61 18.51 -12.50 12.38
N ARG A 62 18.98 -11.98 11.25
CA ARG A 62 19.47 -10.61 11.17
C ARG A 62 18.36 -9.61 11.50
N ARG A 63 17.20 -9.76 10.85
CA ARG A 63 16.08 -8.82 10.98
C ARG A 63 15.57 -8.72 12.41
N LEU A 64 15.35 -9.84 13.09
CA LEU A 64 14.85 -9.88 14.46
C LEU A 64 15.93 -9.43 15.46
N ASN A 65 17.19 -9.77 15.25
CA ASN A 65 18.29 -9.31 16.10
C ASN A 65 18.47 -7.79 16.05
N ASP A 66 18.19 -7.14 14.91
CA ASP A 66 18.23 -5.69 14.81
C ASP A 66 17.18 -5.01 15.72
N TYR A 67 15.99 -5.60 15.86
CA TYR A 67 14.99 -5.12 16.83
C TYR A 67 15.49 -5.21 18.27
N LEU A 68 16.30 -6.21 18.60
CA LEU A 68 16.81 -6.46 19.96
C LEU A 68 18.04 -5.63 20.33
N LYS A 69 18.43 -4.68 19.48
CA LYS A 69 19.58 -3.78 19.69
C LYS A 69 19.07 -2.35 19.93
N PRO A 70 19.02 -1.85 21.18
CA PRO A 70 18.57 -0.50 21.48
C PRO A 70 19.33 0.60 20.71
N ARG A 71 20.65 0.41 20.50
CA ARG A 71 21.48 1.34 19.71
C ARG A 71 21.02 1.41 18.25
N TYR A 72 20.67 0.28 17.65
CA TYR A 72 20.12 0.23 16.29
C TYR A 72 18.76 0.93 16.24
N LEU A 73 17.85 0.60 17.17
CA LEU A 73 16.53 1.23 17.22
C LEU A 73 16.61 2.75 17.34
N LYS A 74 17.47 3.27 18.24
CA LYS A 74 17.66 4.71 18.42
C LYS A 74 18.18 5.38 17.15
N LYS A 75 19.19 4.80 16.49
CA LYS A 75 19.73 5.31 15.22
C LYS A 75 18.67 5.35 14.13
N GLU A 76 17.93 4.26 13.95
CA GLU A 76 16.94 4.14 12.88
C GLU A 76 15.68 4.98 13.13
N LEU A 77 15.34 5.23 14.39
CA LEU A 77 14.19 6.08 14.73
C LEU A 77 14.40 7.52 14.22
N LEU A 78 15.64 8.03 14.25
CA LEU A 78 15.98 9.37 13.74
C LEU A 78 15.74 9.53 12.24
N SER A 79 15.89 8.46 11.45
CA SER A 79 15.77 8.51 10.00
C SER A 79 14.43 8.00 9.49
N LYS A 80 13.88 6.94 10.10
CA LYS A 80 12.69 6.23 9.60
C LYS A 80 11.41 6.58 10.36
N ASN A 81 11.52 7.17 11.56
CA ASN A 81 10.39 7.46 12.44
C ASN A 81 9.44 6.24 12.62
N SER A 82 10.02 5.06 12.81
CA SER A 82 9.29 3.79 12.91
C SER A 82 8.55 3.67 14.24
N LYS A 83 7.21 3.52 14.19
CA LYS A 83 6.37 3.38 15.40
C LYS A 83 6.76 2.18 16.26
N ILE A 84 7.08 1.04 15.65
CA ILE A 84 7.47 -0.17 16.41
C ILE A 84 8.80 0.04 17.14
N TYR A 85 9.78 0.73 16.52
CA TYR A 85 11.06 1.02 17.18
C TYR A 85 10.88 1.93 18.39
N GLY A 86 10.12 3.01 18.23
CA GLY A 86 9.77 3.90 19.34
C GLY A 86 8.99 3.18 20.45
N SER A 87 8.08 2.27 20.08
CA SER A 87 7.29 1.51 21.05
C SER A 87 8.12 0.52 21.85
N LEU A 88 9.04 -0.23 21.22
CA LEU A 88 9.96 -1.13 21.91
C LEU A 88 10.86 -0.39 22.89
N LEU A 89 11.37 0.79 22.50
CA LEU A 89 12.19 1.63 23.39
C LEU A 89 11.37 2.22 24.54
N LYS A 90 10.11 2.59 24.31
CA LYS A 90 9.23 3.21 25.31
C LYS A 90 8.72 2.22 26.36
N TYR A 91 8.22 1.07 25.93
CA TYR A 91 7.56 0.12 26.82
C TYR A 91 8.48 -1.04 27.27
N GLY A 92 9.66 -1.19 26.66
CA GLY A 92 10.61 -2.25 26.99
C GLY A 92 10.20 -3.62 26.41
N TYR A 93 11.19 -4.47 26.14
CA TYR A 93 10.99 -5.75 25.43
C TYR A 93 10.15 -6.76 26.20
N SER A 94 10.17 -6.75 27.53
CA SER A 94 9.35 -7.66 28.37
C SER A 94 7.85 -7.44 28.18
N ASN A 95 7.45 -6.27 27.68
CA ASN A 95 6.06 -5.94 27.38
C ASN A 95 5.66 -6.27 25.93
N PHE A 96 6.47 -7.06 25.22
CA PHE A 96 6.16 -7.53 23.88
C PHE A 96 6.19 -9.05 23.78
N SER A 97 5.35 -9.55 22.88
CA SER A 97 5.52 -10.87 22.28
C SER A 97 5.93 -10.75 20.81
N LEU A 98 6.55 -11.80 20.30
CA LEU A 98 6.94 -11.92 18.91
C LEU A 98 6.37 -13.23 18.34
N ASP A 99 5.57 -13.10 17.30
CA ASP A 99 5.01 -14.23 16.56
C ASP A 99 5.74 -14.39 15.23
N ILE A 100 6.06 -15.63 14.86
CA ILE A 100 6.39 -16.00 13.48
C ILE A 100 5.10 -16.47 12.82
N LEU A 101 4.60 -15.67 11.90
CA LEU A 101 3.33 -15.95 11.23
C LEU A 101 3.51 -16.96 10.08
N GLU A 102 4.63 -16.84 9.36
CA GLU A 102 4.92 -17.67 8.20
C GLU A 102 6.41 -17.72 7.91
N TYR A 103 6.95 -18.91 7.63
CA TYR A 103 8.24 -19.03 6.97
C TYR A 103 8.05 -19.05 5.46
N CYS A 104 8.93 -18.37 4.74
CA CYS A 104 8.85 -18.23 3.29
C CYS A 104 10.06 -18.91 2.65
N GLU A 105 9.83 -19.89 1.80
CA GLU A 105 10.90 -20.57 1.05
C GLU A 105 11.27 -19.81 -0.22
N GLN A 106 10.32 -19.08 -0.80
CA GLN A 106 10.48 -18.31 -2.02
C GLN A 106 10.57 -16.81 -1.71
N PRO A 107 11.77 -16.19 -1.74
CA PRO A 107 11.98 -14.78 -1.45
C PRO A 107 11.02 -13.80 -2.16
N ASP A 108 10.63 -14.12 -3.39
CA ASP A 108 9.82 -13.23 -4.24
C ASP A 108 8.40 -13.06 -3.71
N LEU A 109 7.88 -14.04 -2.96
CA LEU A 109 6.54 -13.97 -2.36
C LEU A 109 6.53 -13.21 -1.03
N LEU A 110 7.70 -12.90 -0.45
CA LEU A 110 7.79 -12.39 0.91
C LEU A 110 6.99 -11.09 1.14
N ILE A 111 7.05 -10.17 0.17
CA ILE A 111 6.31 -8.89 0.24
C ILE A 111 4.80 -9.11 0.08
N GLU A 112 4.39 -10.03 -0.78
CA GLU A 112 2.98 -10.40 -0.94
C GLU A 112 2.45 -11.02 0.37
N ARG A 113 3.22 -11.90 1.00
CA ARG A 113 2.85 -12.49 2.29
C ARG A 113 2.82 -11.44 3.40
N GLU A 114 3.75 -10.48 3.42
CA GLU A 114 3.68 -9.34 4.34
C GLU A 114 2.40 -8.54 4.15
N GLN A 115 2.02 -8.24 2.90
CA GLN A 115 0.78 -7.54 2.57
C GLN A 115 -0.45 -8.30 3.07
N TYR A 116 -0.51 -9.62 2.81
CA TYR A 116 -1.60 -10.48 3.28
C TYR A 116 -1.83 -10.34 4.80
N TYR A 117 -0.78 -10.38 5.61
CA TYR A 117 -0.92 -10.25 7.07
C TYR A 117 -1.18 -8.82 7.54
N ILE A 118 -0.67 -7.81 6.82
CA ILE A 118 -1.03 -6.41 7.10
C ILE A 118 -2.52 -6.19 6.88
N ASP A 119 -3.08 -6.71 5.78
CA ASP A 119 -4.51 -6.56 5.47
C ASP A 119 -5.38 -7.36 6.43
N LEU A 120 -4.96 -8.58 6.77
CA LEU A 120 -5.67 -9.46 7.70
C LEU A 120 -5.71 -8.90 9.12
N LEU A 121 -4.60 -8.37 9.62
CA LEU A 121 -4.46 -7.96 11.03
C LEU A 121 -4.66 -6.46 11.25
N ASN A 122 -4.59 -5.65 10.19
CA ASN A 122 -4.61 -4.19 10.21
C ASN A 122 -3.76 -3.56 11.36
N PRO A 123 -2.46 -3.89 11.47
CA PRO A 123 -1.61 -3.47 12.58
C PRO A 123 -1.44 -1.94 12.66
N GLU A 124 -1.48 -1.40 13.88
CA GLU A 124 -1.47 0.05 14.15
C GLU A 124 -0.07 0.67 14.07
N TYR A 125 0.97 -0.12 14.30
CA TYR A 125 2.35 0.33 14.16
C TYR A 125 2.81 0.35 12.70
N ASN A 126 2.13 -0.33 11.78
CA ASN A 126 2.40 -0.19 10.34
C ASN A 126 1.84 1.14 9.83
N ILE A 127 2.70 2.15 9.75
CA ILE A 127 2.35 3.46 9.15
C ILE A 127 1.99 3.28 7.67
N CYS A 128 2.80 2.51 6.94
CA CYS A 128 2.55 2.21 5.55
C CYS A 128 1.70 0.94 5.43
N LYS A 129 0.59 1.09 4.71
CA LYS A 129 -0.42 0.05 4.52
C LYS A 129 -0.13 -0.88 3.35
N VAL A 130 0.77 -0.44 2.46
CA VAL A 130 1.29 -1.26 1.37
C VAL A 130 2.68 -1.77 1.76
N ALA A 131 2.87 -3.08 1.82
CA ALA A 131 4.14 -3.73 2.10
C ALA A 131 5.21 -3.32 1.07
N GLY A 132 6.45 -3.18 1.52
CA GLY A 132 7.59 -2.79 0.66
C GLY A 132 7.49 -1.39 0.03
N SER A 133 6.41 -0.63 0.27
CA SER A 133 6.15 0.64 -0.41
C SER A 133 5.74 1.74 0.57
N ARG A 134 6.14 2.97 0.26
CA ARG A 134 5.63 4.17 0.94
C ARG A 134 4.38 4.74 0.26
N SER A 135 3.84 4.03 -0.74
CA SER A 135 2.64 4.45 -1.46
C SER A 135 1.47 4.65 -0.48
N GLY A 136 0.76 5.77 -0.62
CA GLY A 136 -0.33 6.16 0.27
C GLY A 136 0.09 6.78 1.62
N CYS A 137 1.38 6.73 2.00
CA CYS A 137 1.86 7.34 3.24
C CYS A 137 1.96 8.87 3.06
N LYS A 138 1.14 9.62 3.80
CA LYS A 138 1.11 11.10 3.73
C LYS A 138 2.23 11.71 4.57
N HIS A 139 2.83 12.78 4.06
CA HIS A 139 3.76 13.61 4.84
C HIS A 139 3.00 14.48 5.85
N SER A 140 3.66 14.83 6.96
CA SER A 140 3.11 15.81 7.90
C SER A 140 2.99 17.19 7.24
N PRO A 141 2.04 18.04 7.66
CA PRO A 141 1.90 19.41 7.16
C PRO A 141 3.21 20.21 7.24
N GLU A 142 3.94 20.05 8.34
CA GLU A 142 5.26 20.68 8.54
C GLU A 142 6.29 20.22 7.49
N THR A 143 6.34 18.92 7.19
CA THR A 143 7.25 18.38 6.17
C THR A 143 6.87 18.89 4.79
N LEU A 144 5.58 18.96 4.48
CA LEU A 144 5.07 19.53 3.23
C LEU A 144 5.46 21.00 3.09
N LEU A 145 5.38 21.78 4.17
CA LEU A 145 5.79 23.18 4.18
C LEU A 145 7.30 23.32 3.94
N LYS A 146 8.13 22.52 4.61
CA LYS A 146 9.59 22.47 4.40
C LYS A 146 9.95 22.14 2.96
N LEU A 147 9.25 21.16 2.36
CA LEU A 147 9.45 20.79 0.96
C LEU A 147 9.00 21.90 0.00
N LYS A 148 7.86 22.56 0.27
CA LYS A 148 7.34 23.68 -0.52
C LYS A 148 8.30 24.88 -0.51
N ASN A 149 8.91 25.16 0.63
CA ASN A 149 9.83 26.28 0.80
C ASN A 149 11.30 25.94 0.47
N ARG A 150 11.57 24.71 -0.01
CA ARG A 150 12.93 24.27 -0.32
C ARG A 150 13.46 25.00 -1.55
N LYS A 151 14.50 25.83 -1.37
CA LYS A 151 15.27 26.42 -2.47
C LYS A 151 16.36 25.45 -2.93
N LEU A 152 16.37 25.13 -4.22
CA LEU A 152 17.42 24.32 -4.85
C LEU A 152 18.59 25.22 -5.25
N SER A 153 19.83 24.71 -5.12
CA SER A 153 21.00 25.43 -5.64
C SER A 153 20.98 25.46 -7.17
N PRO A 154 21.65 26.45 -7.80
CA PRO A 154 21.81 26.49 -9.25
C PRO A 154 22.37 25.19 -9.83
N GLN A 155 23.36 24.59 -9.17
CA GLN A 155 23.94 23.30 -9.57
C GLN A 155 22.92 22.15 -9.50
N ALA A 156 22.08 22.10 -8.46
CA ALA A 156 21.04 21.08 -8.36
C ALA A 156 19.98 21.22 -9.46
N LEU A 157 19.68 22.45 -9.88
CA LEU A 157 18.78 22.72 -11.00
C LEU A 157 19.38 22.27 -12.34
N ILE A 158 20.68 22.50 -12.56
CA ILE A 158 21.40 22.02 -13.76
C ILE A 158 21.37 20.48 -13.79
N ASN A 159 21.72 19.81 -12.69
CA ASN A 159 21.70 18.35 -12.61
C ASN A 159 20.29 17.77 -12.85
N LEU A 160 19.25 18.44 -12.36
CA LEU A 160 17.85 18.06 -12.63
C LEU A 160 17.47 18.20 -14.10
N LYS A 161 17.96 19.24 -14.80
CA LYS A 161 17.76 19.40 -16.25
C LYS A 161 18.50 18.31 -17.02
N LEU A 162 19.77 18.04 -16.69
CA LEU A 162 20.58 17.00 -17.32
C LEU A 162 19.96 15.60 -17.16
N ALA A 163 19.43 15.28 -15.99
CA ALA A 163 18.72 14.02 -15.73
C ALA A 163 17.43 13.86 -16.56
N LYS A 164 16.86 14.96 -17.07
CA LYS A 164 15.71 14.93 -17.98
C LYS A 164 16.12 14.85 -19.44
N THR A 165 17.22 15.49 -19.84
CA THR A 165 17.67 15.56 -21.24
C THR A 165 18.20 14.24 -21.81
N GLY A 166 18.52 13.25 -20.97
CA GLY A 166 18.91 11.90 -21.40
C GLY A 166 17.78 10.86 -21.42
N LYS A 167 16.56 11.23 -20.99
CA LYS A 167 15.41 10.33 -21.12
C LYS A 167 14.84 10.51 -22.52
N ALA A 168 14.89 9.46 -23.33
CA ALA A 168 14.19 9.43 -24.61
C ALA A 168 12.77 9.96 -24.40
N PRO A 169 12.28 10.89 -25.25
CA PRO A 169 10.91 11.36 -25.16
C PRO A 169 10.01 10.12 -25.10
N THR A 170 9.16 10.06 -24.08
CA THR A 170 8.22 8.94 -23.90
C THR A 170 7.53 8.74 -25.24
N SER A 171 7.76 7.59 -25.89
CA SER A 171 7.28 7.40 -27.26
C SER A 171 5.78 7.68 -27.29
N PRO A 172 5.24 8.29 -28.36
CA PRO A 172 3.81 8.53 -28.50
C PRO A 172 3.00 7.26 -28.20
N LEU A 173 3.50 6.09 -28.64
CA LEU A 173 2.96 4.76 -28.33
C LEU A 173 2.96 4.44 -26.84
N ARG A 174 4.03 4.73 -26.09
CA ARG A 174 4.09 4.50 -24.65
C ARG A 174 3.15 5.42 -23.87
N VAL A 175 2.98 6.67 -24.32
CA VAL A 175 1.99 7.59 -23.76
C VAL A 175 0.57 7.08 -24.03
N ILE A 176 0.28 6.66 -25.26
CA ILE A 176 -1.00 6.07 -25.67
C ILE A 176 -1.29 4.81 -24.83
N ASN A 177 -0.35 3.88 -24.72
CA ASN A 177 -0.50 2.65 -23.93
C ASN A 177 -0.75 2.95 -22.45
N HIS A 178 -0.05 3.94 -21.88
CA HIS A 178 -0.29 4.36 -20.50
C HIS A 178 -1.69 4.97 -20.31
N LEU A 179 -2.14 5.81 -21.24
CA LEU A 179 -3.49 6.40 -21.23
C LEU A 179 -4.58 5.34 -21.43
N LEU A 180 -4.34 4.31 -22.25
CA LEU A 180 -5.25 3.18 -22.44
C LEU A 180 -5.29 2.26 -21.21
N ALA A 181 -4.17 2.11 -20.51
CA ALA A 181 -4.08 1.32 -19.28
C ALA A 181 -4.78 2.01 -18.10
N THR A 182 -4.70 3.34 -18.01
CA THR A 182 -5.20 4.14 -16.88
C THR A 182 -6.55 4.81 -17.14
N GLY A 183 -6.94 4.96 -18.41
CA GLY A 183 -8.18 5.58 -18.84
C GLY A 183 -9.39 4.66 -18.70
N HIS A 184 -10.48 5.20 -18.19
CA HIS A 184 -11.78 4.54 -18.22
C HIS A 184 -12.44 4.79 -19.58
N LYS A 185 -12.79 3.71 -20.27
CA LYS A 185 -13.55 3.81 -21.53
C LYS A 185 -14.87 4.54 -21.26
N THR A 186 -15.24 5.41 -22.18
CA THR A 186 -16.46 6.22 -22.10
C THR A 186 -17.33 5.91 -23.30
N ILE A 187 -18.60 5.60 -23.06
CA ILE A 187 -19.61 5.39 -24.08
C ILE A 187 -20.47 6.65 -24.15
N LEU A 188 -20.68 7.12 -25.37
CA LEU A 188 -21.61 8.20 -25.69
C LEU A 188 -22.77 7.59 -26.47
N ILE A 189 -23.98 7.73 -25.94
CA ILE A 189 -25.22 7.27 -26.60
C ILE A 189 -26.00 8.51 -27.00
N ASN A 190 -26.19 8.70 -28.31
CA ASN A 190 -27.06 9.75 -28.82
C ASN A 190 -28.52 9.27 -28.77
N LYS A 191 -29.36 9.96 -28.03
CA LYS A 191 -30.77 9.61 -27.85
C LYS A 191 -31.68 9.99 -29.01
N LYS A 192 -31.19 10.79 -29.98
CA LYS A 192 -31.96 11.17 -31.16
C LYS A 192 -31.96 10.11 -32.25
N ASP A 193 -30.80 9.47 -32.47
CA ASP A 193 -30.59 8.48 -33.53
C ASP A 193 -30.21 7.10 -32.98
N ASN A 194 -30.15 6.94 -31.65
CA ASN A 194 -29.68 5.73 -30.96
C ASN A 194 -28.26 5.28 -31.34
N SER A 195 -27.45 6.16 -31.92
CA SER A 195 -26.05 5.85 -32.24
C SER A 195 -25.20 5.75 -30.98
N ILE A 196 -24.28 4.79 -30.98
CA ILE A 196 -23.38 4.50 -29.85
C ILE A 196 -21.95 4.66 -30.32
N LYS A 197 -21.19 5.54 -29.66
CA LYS A 197 -19.75 5.72 -29.88
C LYS A 197 -18.98 5.38 -28.61
N GLN A 198 -17.88 4.65 -28.78
CA GLN A 198 -16.98 4.30 -27.67
C GLN A 198 -15.66 5.06 -27.79
N TYR A 199 -15.21 5.60 -26.67
CA TYR A 199 -13.97 6.38 -26.59
C TYR A 199 -13.05 5.81 -25.50
N PRO A 200 -11.72 5.92 -25.68
CA PRO A 200 -10.76 5.47 -24.68
C PRO A 200 -10.80 6.31 -23.39
N SER A 201 -11.35 7.53 -23.43
CA SER A 201 -11.51 8.39 -22.26
C SER A 201 -12.61 9.43 -22.44
N ILE A 202 -13.10 9.98 -21.33
CA ILE A 202 -14.10 11.06 -21.33
C ILE A 202 -13.58 12.34 -22.00
N ARG A 203 -12.27 12.59 -21.97
CA ARG A 203 -11.65 13.72 -22.69
C ARG A 203 -11.69 13.52 -24.20
N SER A 204 -11.49 12.29 -24.66
CA SER A 204 -11.62 11.96 -26.09
C SER A 204 -13.07 12.10 -26.55
N ALA A 205 -14.03 11.65 -25.75
CA ALA A 205 -15.45 11.85 -26.04
C ALA A 205 -15.80 13.35 -26.09
N ALA A 206 -15.37 14.12 -25.09
CA ALA A 206 -15.61 15.56 -25.02
C ALA A 206 -15.05 16.31 -26.24
N LYS A 207 -13.88 15.91 -26.73
CA LYS A 207 -13.29 16.50 -27.94
C LYS A 207 -14.13 16.25 -29.19
N ASP A 208 -14.69 15.06 -29.36
CA ASP A 208 -15.52 14.70 -30.53
C ASP A 208 -16.82 15.50 -30.61
N ILE A 209 -17.44 15.79 -29.46
CA ILE A 209 -18.69 16.57 -29.38
C ILE A 209 -18.48 18.05 -29.02
N ASN A 210 -17.24 18.53 -29.12
CA ASN A 210 -16.83 19.90 -28.81
C ASN A 210 -17.36 20.40 -27.45
N ALA A 211 -17.19 19.58 -26.42
CA ALA A 211 -17.61 19.83 -25.05
C ALA A 211 -16.39 19.92 -24.11
N THR A 212 -16.59 20.51 -22.93
CA THR A 212 -15.59 20.43 -21.87
C THR A 212 -15.75 19.11 -21.13
N HIS A 213 -14.64 18.43 -20.81
CA HIS A 213 -14.71 17.15 -20.09
C HIS A 213 -15.40 17.27 -18.72
N GLY A 214 -15.29 18.42 -18.05
CA GLY A 214 -16.01 18.70 -16.80
C GLY A 214 -17.53 18.69 -16.96
N SER A 215 -18.05 19.23 -18.07
CA SER A 215 -19.49 19.20 -18.33
C SER A 215 -20.03 17.78 -18.51
N LEU A 216 -19.26 16.88 -19.15
CA LEU A 216 -19.65 15.48 -19.29
C LEU A 216 -19.60 14.72 -17.97
N ILE A 217 -18.60 15.02 -17.11
CA ILE A 217 -18.52 14.47 -15.76
C ILE A 217 -19.76 14.89 -14.96
N TYR A 218 -20.08 16.19 -14.98
CA TYR A 218 -21.28 16.72 -14.31
C TYR A 218 -22.56 16.03 -14.80
N CYS A 219 -22.75 15.90 -16.11
CA CYS A 219 -23.91 15.20 -16.67
C CYS A 219 -23.96 13.73 -16.22
N MET A 220 -22.83 13.02 -16.23
CA MET A 220 -22.74 11.63 -15.80
C MET A 220 -23.03 11.45 -14.30
N GLU A 221 -22.48 12.31 -13.44
CA GLU A 221 -22.67 12.24 -11.98
C GLU A 221 -24.11 12.57 -11.55
N ASN A 222 -24.80 13.42 -12.32
CA ASN A 222 -26.17 13.84 -12.04
C ASN A 222 -27.23 13.13 -12.91
N ASN A 223 -26.84 12.09 -13.66
CA ASN A 223 -27.73 11.36 -14.60
C ASN A 223 -28.48 12.27 -15.59
N LEU A 224 -27.83 13.34 -16.06
CA LEU A 224 -28.37 14.29 -17.03
C LEU A 224 -27.88 13.98 -18.45
N LEU A 225 -28.72 14.30 -19.44
CA LEU A 225 -28.31 14.29 -20.84
C LEU A 225 -27.52 15.56 -21.16
N PHE A 226 -26.34 15.40 -21.78
CA PHE A 226 -25.62 16.55 -22.30
C PHE A 226 -26.36 17.13 -23.52
N LYS A 227 -26.69 18.42 -23.45
CA LYS A 227 -27.50 19.14 -24.45
C LYS A 227 -28.82 18.40 -24.80
N ASN A 228 -29.44 17.73 -23.82
CA ASN A 228 -30.65 16.90 -24.01
C ASN A 228 -30.53 15.87 -25.15
N THR A 229 -29.30 15.47 -25.51
CA THR A 229 -29.04 14.64 -26.69
C THR A 229 -28.18 13.43 -26.34
N TYR A 230 -27.14 13.61 -25.51
CA TYR A 230 -26.15 12.56 -25.27
C TYR A 230 -26.20 12.04 -23.84
N LEU A 231 -26.31 10.73 -23.69
CA LEU A 231 -26.09 10.00 -22.43
C LEU A 231 -24.63 9.55 -22.37
N ILE A 232 -23.97 9.80 -21.24
CA ILE A 232 -22.55 9.50 -21.02
C ILE A 232 -22.43 8.38 -19.99
N ILE A 233 -21.74 7.31 -20.35
CA ILE A 233 -21.51 6.15 -19.47
C ILE A 233 -20.01 5.87 -19.36
N LYS A 234 -19.51 5.70 -18.13
CA LYS A 234 -18.11 5.36 -17.86
C LYS A 234 -17.99 3.87 -17.52
N LEU A 235 -17.15 3.15 -18.25
CA LEU A 235 -16.83 1.76 -17.95
C LEU A 235 -15.68 1.69 -16.93
N ILE A 236 -15.99 1.17 -15.75
CA ILE A 236 -15.01 0.93 -14.69
C ILE A 236 -14.48 -0.49 -14.86
N LYS A 237 -13.16 -0.65 -15.00
CA LYS A 237 -12.53 -1.98 -14.94
C LYS A 237 -12.57 -2.44 -13.49
N ILE A 238 -13.35 -3.48 -13.21
CA ILE A 238 -13.29 -4.20 -11.93
C ILE A 238 -12.03 -5.08 -12.00
N LYS A 239 -11.07 -4.85 -11.09
CA LYS A 239 -9.94 -5.77 -10.92
C LYS A 239 -10.43 -6.90 -10.03
N TYR A 240 -10.45 -8.12 -10.57
CA TYR A 240 -10.57 -9.34 -9.80
C TYR A 240 -9.25 -9.63 -9.07
#